data_AF-A0A2E2H9T3-F1
#
_entry.id   AF-A0A2E2H9T3-F1
#
_cell.length_a   1.000
_cell.length_b   1.000
_cell.length_c   1.000
_cell.angle_alpha   90.00
_cell.angle_beta   90.00
_cell.angle_gamma   90.00
#
_symmetry.space_group_name_H-M   'P 1'
#
loop_
_entity.id
_entity.type
_entity.pdbx_description
1 polymer ?
#
loop_
_entity_poly.entity_id
_entity_poly.type
_entity_poly.pdbx_seq_one_letter_code
_entity_poly.pdbx_strand_id
1 'polypeptide(L)'
;MSCDHKLITEHASDYVEGRLPDYLKKQCDEVLQHCQYCQQSVAGIYQITRLAEGWNDQQVPEWSRVAHAVRPPVRYVSWPNWAAMACSLLAVLLVVFRFEVRLDDGLTISFGGNQQQEQLQTLLAQELQSFAAQQNETLDERLEEYMEFQDLNNQVVLNDWLELNRQEREADLNFLLTGWQSQRLQDSRRVNQQLDILTENQIDNNTYLNQLIRNVGLNERGNL
;
A
#
# COMPACT_ATOMS: atom_id res chain seq x y z
N MET A 1 -17.51 11.38 6.10
CA MET A 1 -17.13 12.06 7.35
C MET A 1 -15.82 12.80 7.09
N SER A 2 -15.86 14.12 6.97
CA SER A 2 -14.65 14.93 6.74
C SER A 2 -13.99 15.18 8.10
N CYS A 3 -12.93 14.45 8.39
CA CYS A 3 -12.07 14.78 9.52
C CYS A 3 -11.28 16.06 9.18
N ASP A 4 -11.25 17.02 10.11
CA ASP A 4 -10.42 18.23 10.00
C ASP A 4 -8.98 17.91 10.39
N HIS A 5 -8.26 17.28 9.46
CA HIS A 5 -6.87 16.87 9.64
C HIS A 5 -5.94 18.05 9.94
N LYS A 6 -6.34 19.27 9.55
CA LYS A 6 -5.53 20.47 9.68
C LYS A 6 -5.24 20.79 11.15
N LEU A 7 -6.25 20.62 12.01
CA LEU A 7 -6.14 20.85 13.45
C LEU A 7 -5.04 19.99 14.09
N ILE A 8 -5.01 18.71 13.74
CA ILE A 8 -4.00 17.78 14.26
C ILE A 8 -2.63 18.09 13.64
N THR A 9 -2.54 18.34 12.34
CA THR A 9 -1.23 18.62 11.72
C THR A 9 -0.55 19.89 12.24
N GLU A 10 -1.32 20.91 12.63
CA GLU A 10 -0.76 22.18 13.14
C GLU A 10 -0.42 22.10 14.64
N HIS A 11 -1.12 21.27 15.41
CA HIS A 11 -1.02 21.26 16.88
C HIS A 11 -0.58 19.93 17.50
N ALA A 12 -0.20 18.93 16.70
CA ALA A 12 0.14 17.61 17.24
C ALA A 12 1.37 17.60 18.16
N SER A 13 2.40 18.41 17.89
CA SER A 13 3.58 18.52 18.76
C SER A 13 3.21 19.10 20.12
N ASP A 14 2.49 20.22 20.13
CA ASP A 14 2.09 20.91 21.35
C ASP A 14 1.06 20.09 22.15
N TYR A 15 0.27 19.25 21.46
CA TYR A 15 -0.67 18.33 22.09
C TYR A 15 0.06 17.20 22.81
N VAL A 16 1.06 16.58 22.16
CA VAL A 16 1.90 15.53 22.75
C VAL A 16 2.72 16.06 23.93
N GLU A 17 3.24 17.28 23.82
CA GLU A 17 4.03 17.94 24.87
C GLU A 17 3.16 18.56 25.99
N GLY A 18 1.83 18.49 25.89
CA GLY A 18 0.91 18.99 26.91
C GLY A 18 0.86 20.53 27.03
N ARG A 19 1.30 21.26 26.01
CA ARG A 19 1.35 22.73 25.98
C ARG A 19 0.08 23.37 25.40
N LEU A 20 -0.87 22.55 24.94
CA LEU A 20 -2.15 23.02 24.40
C LEU A 20 -3.07 23.56 25.50
N PRO A 21 -3.77 24.69 25.27
CA PRO A 21 -4.84 25.13 26.16
C PRO A 21 -6.04 24.15 26.14
N ASP A 22 -6.74 24.04 27.27
CA ASP A 22 -7.77 23.02 27.53
C ASP A 22 -8.90 22.96 26.48
N TYR A 23 -9.22 24.08 25.83
CA TYR A 23 -10.25 24.13 24.79
C TYR A 23 -9.82 23.43 23.50
N LEU A 24 -8.56 23.63 23.05
CA LEU A 24 -8.01 22.95 21.87
C LEU A 24 -7.78 21.47 22.16
N LYS A 25 -7.37 21.13 23.39
CA LYS A 25 -7.16 19.74 23.78
C LYS A 25 -8.43 18.90 23.59
N LYS A 26 -9.58 19.42 24.03
CA LYS A 26 -10.88 18.76 23.85
C LYS A 26 -11.26 18.57 22.38
N GLN A 27 -10.94 19.54 21.52
CA GLN A 27 -11.19 19.43 20.08
C GLN A 27 -10.28 18.39 19.42
N CYS A 28 -9.01 18.31 19.83
CA CYS A 28 -8.10 17.26 19.39
C CYS A 28 -8.59 15.88 19.87
N ASP A 29 -9.03 15.75 21.13
CA ASP A 29 -9.57 14.49 21.67
C ASP A 29 -10.79 14.00 20.87
N GLU A 30 -11.70 14.91 20.51
CA GLU A 30 -12.89 14.61 19.71
C GLU A 30 -12.52 14.13 18.30
N VAL A 31 -11.56 14.80 17.65
CA VAL A 31 -11.07 14.41 16.32
C VAL A 31 -10.35 13.06 16.37
N LEU A 32 -9.55 12.82 17.42
CA LEU A 32 -8.82 11.57 17.62
C LEU A 32 -9.76 10.39 17.82
N GLN A 33 -10.94 10.56 18.43
CA GLN A 33 -11.92 9.47 18.57
C GLN A 33 -12.53 9.01 17.23
N HIS A 34 -12.59 9.90 16.24
CA HIS A 34 -13.31 9.65 14.98
C HIS A 34 -12.41 9.43 13.77
N CYS A 35 -11.08 9.57 13.91
CA CYS A 35 -10.14 9.47 12.80
C CYS A 35 -8.91 8.62 13.12
N GLN A 36 -8.83 7.43 12.51
CA GLN A 36 -7.70 6.51 12.64
C GLN A 36 -6.38 7.10 12.10
N TYR A 37 -6.42 7.89 11.03
CA TYR A 37 -5.22 8.53 10.47
C TYR A 37 -4.60 9.54 11.44
N CYS A 38 -5.43 10.33 12.14
CA CYS A 38 -4.96 11.28 13.14
C CYS A 38 -4.40 10.59 14.40
N GLN A 39 -4.94 9.42 14.76
CA GLN A 39 -4.36 8.62 15.85
C GLN A 39 -2.96 8.14 15.50
N GLN A 40 -2.75 7.69 14.26
CA GLN A 40 -1.44 7.21 13.80
C GLN A 40 -0.39 8.32 13.77
N SER A 41 -0.75 9.53 13.31
CA SER A 41 0.19 10.65 13.28
C SER A 41 0.64 11.07 14.68
N VAL A 42 -0.29 11.16 15.64
CA VAL A 42 0.01 11.46 17.04
C VAL A 42 0.85 10.34 17.68
N ALA A 43 0.56 9.07 17.40
CA ALA A 43 1.36 7.94 17.88
C ALA A 43 2.82 7.99 17.37
N GLY A 44 3.04 8.40 16.12
CA GLY A 44 4.38 8.58 15.57
C GLY A 44 5.17 9.68 16.28
N ILE A 45 4.53 10.79 16.63
CA ILE A 45 5.16 11.88 17.37
C ILE A 45 5.53 11.41 18.79
N TYR A 46 4.67 10.67 19.50
CA TYR A 46 5.01 10.08 20.80
C TYR A 46 6.26 9.20 20.75
N GLN A 47 6.45 8.41 19.67
CA GLN A 47 7.63 7.57 19.50
C GLN A 47 8.90 8.41 19.35
N ILE A 48 8.85 9.47 18.54
CA ILE A 48 9.98 10.38 18.32
C ILE A 48 10.35 11.11 19.61
N THR A 49 9.37 11.62 20.36
CA THR A 49 9.62 12.31 21.63
C THR A 49 10.28 11.37 22.64
N ARG A 50 9.84 10.11 22.73
CA ARG A 50 10.46 9.11 23.61
C ARG A 50 11.91 8.81 23.24
N LEU A 51 12.22 8.76 21.95
CA LEU A 51 13.61 8.59 21.47
C LEU A 51 14.47 9.80 21.79
N ALA A 52 13.91 11.01 21.67
CA ALA A 52 14.60 12.25 22.02
C ALA A 52 14.89 12.35 23.53
N GLU A 53 13.96 11.95 24.39
CA GLU A 53 14.19 11.89 25.84
C GLU A 53 15.29 10.88 26.25
N GLY A 54 15.50 9.83 25.44
CA GLY A 54 16.56 8.84 25.65
C GLY A 54 17.92 9.25 25.10
N TRP A 55 18.02 10.40 24.42
CA TRP A 55 19.28 10.88 23.86
C TRP A 55 20.19 11.41 24.97
N ASN A 56 21.33 10.75 25.16
CA ASN A 56 22.41 11.23 26.03
C ASN A 56 23.56 11.72 25.18
N ASP A 57 24.01 12.96 25.40
CA ASP A 57 25.18 13.51 24.72
C ASP A 57 26.44 12.74 25.14
N GLN A 58 26.97 11.95 24.20
CA GLN A 58 28.23 11.25 24.39
C GLN A 58 29.39 12.22 24.16
N GLN A 59 30.34 12.25 25.10
CA GLN A 59 31.51 13.10 24.98
C GLN A 59 32.29 12.70 23.72
N VAL A 60 32.43 13.65 22.78
CA VAL A 60 33.22 13.45 21.56
C VAL A 60 34.67 13.20 21.97
N PRO A 61 35.33 12.15 21.45
CA PRO A 61 36.73 11.91 21.75
C PRO A 61 37.57 13.13 21.35
N GLU A 62 38.69 13.37 22.04
CA GLU A 62 39.59 14.46 21.67
C GLU A 62 40.41 14.07 20.43
N TRP A 63 39.99 14.52 19.24
CA TRP A 63 40.71 14.29 17.98
C TRP A 63 41.90 15.24 17.84
N SER A 64 42.94 15.06 18.66
CA SER A 64 44.17 15.85 18.54
C SER A 64 45.09 15.24 17.46
N ARG A 65 45.16 15.88 16.28
CA ARG A 65 46.03 15.43 15.17
C ARG A 65 47.53 15.49 15.50
N VAL A 66 47.90 16.21 16.55
CA VAL A 66 49.31 16.46 16.95
C VAL A 66 49.82 15.41 17.94
N ALA A 67 48.95 14.83 18.77
CA ALA A 67 49.36 13.85 19.79
C ALA A 67 49.90 12.54 19.18
N HIS A 68 49.48 12.21 17.96
CA HIS A 68 49.90 10.99 17.26
C HIS A 68 51.06 11.20 16.26
N ALA A 69 51.44 12.46 15.99
CA ALA A 69 52.53 12.78 15.05
C ALA A 69 53.92 12.81 15.71
N VAL A 70 53.98 12.95 17.03
CA VAL A 70 55.23 12.97 17.79
C VAL A 70 55.45 11.59 18.40
N ARG A 71 56.56 10.93 18.04
CA ARG A 71 56.95 9.63 18.62
C ARG A 71 57.09 9.83 20.14
N PRO A 72 56.28 9.18 20.98
CA PRO A 72 56.39 9.33 22.42
C PRO A 72 57.79 8.89 22.87
N PRO A 73 58.39 9.54 23.89
CA PRO A 73 59.65 9.08 24.45
C PRO A 73 59.47 7.65 24.93
N VAL A 74 60.36 6.77 24.49
CA VAL A 74 60.32 5.34 24.83
C VAL A 74 60.58 5.23 26.33
N ARG A 75 59.51 5.13 27.13
CA ARG A 75 59.63 4.79 28.54
C ARG A 75 60.12 3.35 28.59
N TYR A 76 61.36 3.17 29.03
CA TYR A 76 61.86 1.85 29.46
C TYR A 76 61.08 1.46 30.71
N VAL A 77 59.93 0.83 30.51
CA VAL A 77 59.20 0.17 31.58
C VAL A 77 59.95 -1.13 31.84
N SER A 78 60.66 -1.17 32.97
CA SER A 78 61.18 -2.42 33.53
C SER A 78 59.99 -3.35 33.73
N TRP A 79 59.78 -4.24 32.77
CA TRP A 79 58.73 -5.25 32.88
C TRP A 79 59.11 -6.16 34.03
N PRO A 80 58.20 -6.37 35.00
CA PRO A 80 58.57 -7.14 36.16
C PRO A 80 58.73 -8.61 35.74
N ASN A 81 59.83 -9.25 36.17
CA ASN A 81 60.24 -10.60 35.75
C ASN A 81 59.16 -11.70 35.92
N TRP A 82 58.13 -11.45 36.74
CA TRP A 82 56.99 -12.37 36.89
C TRP A 82 56.14 -12.50 35.63
N ALA A 83 56.11 -11.46 34.78
CA ALA A 83 55.35 -11.51 33.53
C ALA A 83 56.07 -12.36 32.46
N ALA A 84 57.40 -12.41 32.48
CA ALA A 84 58.18 -13.36 31.68
C ALA A 84 57.93 -14.82 32.14
N MET A 85 57.83 -15.05 33.46
CA MET A 85 57.44 -16.36 34.02
C MET A 85 56.00 -16.75 33.67
N ALA A 86 55.05 -15.82 33.73
CA ALA A 86 53.67 -16.09 33.34
C ALA A 86 53.57 -16.43 31.84
N CYS A 87 54.35 -15.74 31.01
CA CYS A 87 54.38 -15.99 29.56
C CYS A 87 55.00 -17.36 29.22
N SER A 88 56.04 -17.80 29.95
CA SER A 88 56.62 -19.12 29.74
C SER A 88 55.69 -20.25 30.19
N LEU A 89 55.00 -20.09 31.33
CA LEU A 89 53.96 -21.02 31.77
C LEU A 89 52.84 -21.13 30.74
N LEU A 90 52.36 -20.00 30.24
CA LEU A 90 51.30 -19.95 29.22
C LEU A 90 51.73 -20.62 27.92
N ALA A 91 52.97 -20.39 27.47
CA ALA A 91 53.52 -21.06 26.29
C ALA A 91 53.56 -22.59 26.44
N VAL A 92 53.95 -23.09 27.62
CA VAL A 92 53.93 -24.53 27.92
C VAL A 92 52.50 -25.07 27.89
N LEU A 93 51.53 -24.35 28.47
CA LEU A 93 50.12 -24.74 28.44
C LEU A 93 49.56 -24.80 27.01
N LEU A 94 49.89 -23.81 26.16
CA LEU A 94 49.47 -23.80 24.75
C LEU A 94 49.98 -25.03 23.98
N VAL A 95 51.21 -25.47 24.27
CA VAL A 95 51.80 -26.67 23.64
C VAL A 95 51.14 -27.94 24.18
N VAL A 96 50.91 -28.05 25.49
CA VAL A 96 50.25 -29.22 26.10
C VAL A 96 48.80 -29.37 25.63
N PHE A 97 48.07 -28.25 25.51
CA PHE A 97 46.69 -28.25 25.02
C PHE A 97 46.55 -28.31 23.50
N ARG A 98 47.68 -28.34 22.75
CA ARG A 98 47.71 -28.32 21.28
C ARG A 98 46.80 -27.25 20.69
N PHE A 99 47.06 -26.01 21.09
CA PHE A 99 46.32 -24.86 20.61
C PHE A 99 46.64 -24.59 19.13
N GLU A 100 45.65 -24.76 18.25
CA GLU A 100 45.75 -24.38 16.83
C GLU A 100 44.82 -23.19 16.56
N VAL A 101 45.37 -22.14 15.94
CA VAL A 101 44.59 -21.00 15.42
C VAL A 101 44.66 -21.06 13.91
N ARG A 102 43.50 -21.18 13.26
CA ARG A 102 43.37 -21.07 11.81
C ARG A 102 42.57 -19.82 11.47
N LEU A 103 43.07 -19.05 10.50
CA LEU A 103 42.57 -17.72 10.13
C LEU A 103 41.93 -17.68 8.74
N ASP A 104 41.79 -18.82 8.07
CA ASP A 104 41.51 -18.85 6.63
C ASP A 104 40.07 -18.43 6.26
N ASP A 105 39.09 -18.53 7.19
CA ASP A 105 37.68 -18.12 6.96
C ASP A 105 36.97 -17.59 8.23
N GLY A 106 37.75 -17.09 9.19
CA GLY A 106 37.28 -16.65 10.51
C GLY A 106 38.21 -17.13 11.62
N LEU A 107 38.18 -16.47 12.79
CA LEU A 107 39.00 -16.86 13.94
C LEU A 107 38.46 -18.16 14.55
N THR A 108 39.01 -19.30 14.14
CA THR A 108 38.68 -20.60 14.73
C THR A 108 39.75 -20.97 15.76
N ILE A 109 39.33 -21.12 17.02
CA ILE A 109 40.17 -21.55 18.13
C ILE A 109 39.76 -22.98 18.48
N SER A 110 40.61 -23.96 18.21
CA SER A 110 40.35 -25.36 18.56
C SER A 110 41.16 -25.77 19.79
N PHE A 111 40.49 -26.41 20.75
CA PHE A 111 41.09 -26.98 21.95
C PHE A 111 40.93 -28.50 21.87
N GLY A 112 42.03 -29.23 21.77
CA GLY A 112 42.00 -30.70 21.83
C GLY A 112 41.63 -31.42 20.54
N GLY A 113 42.46 -31.31 19.50
CA GLY A 113 42.59 -32.30 18.41
C GLY A 113 41.38 -32.47 17.45
N ASN A 114 41.68 -32.74 16.17
CA ASN A 114 40.72 -32.82 15.05
C ASN A 114 39.49 -33.74 15.28
N GLN A 115 39.56 -34.74 16.17
CA GLN A 115 38.48 -35.73 16.32
C GLN A 115 37.16 -35.17 16.89
N GLN A 116 37.21 -34.25 17.85
CA GLN A 116 35.97 -33.65 18.39
C GLN A 116 35.32 -32.69 17.40
N GLN A 117 36.14 -32.02 16.59
CA GLN A 117 35.67 -31.05 15.62
C GLN A 117 35.05 -31.72 14.39
N GLU A 118 35.60 -32.85 13.93
CA GLU A 118 34.98 -33.67 12.87
C GLU A 118 33.63 -34.25 13.31
N GLN A 119 33.50 -34.76 14.54
CA GLN A 119 32.22 -35.27 15.06
C GLN A 119 31.17 -34.15 15.24
N LEU A 120 31.59 -32.96 15.67
CA LEU A 120 30.70 -31.79 15.74
C LEU A 120 30.24 -31.34 14.35
N GLN A 121 31.14 -31.35 13.36
CA GLN A 121 30.80 -30.98 11.99
C GLN A 121 29.82 -31.97 11.34
N THR A 122 29.96 -33.28 11.59
CA THR A 122 29.02 -34.27 11.04
C THR A 122 27.64 -34.18 11.68
N LEU A 123 27.55 -33.96 13.00
CA LEU A 123 26.28 -33.74 13.68
C LEU A 123 25.59 -32.46 13.20
N LEU A 124 26.34 -31.36 13.07
CA LEU A 124 25.82 -30.11 12.51
C LEU A 124 25.36 -30.26 11.06
N ALA A 125 26.13 -30.97 10.23
CA ALA A 125 25.76 -31.23 8.84
C ALA A 125 24.46 -32.05 8.74
N GLN A 126 24.29 -33.03 9.62
CA GLN A 126 23.07 -33.84 9.68
C GLN A 126 21.86 -33.02 10.15
N GLU A 127 22.02 -32.18 11.17
CA GLU A 127 20.97 -31.28 11.65
C GLU A 127 20.58 -30.25 10.58
N LEU A 128 21.56 -29.61 9.94
CA LEU A 128 21.33 -28.68 8.83
C LEU A 128 20.62 -29.34 7.65
N GLN A 129 20.97 -30.59 7.32
CA GLN A 129 20.29 -31.33 6.26
C GLN A 129 18.83 -31.65 6.61
N SER A 130 18.56 -32.05 7.86
CA SER A 130 17.18 -32.27 8.32
C SER A 130 16.37 -30.97 8.34
N PHE A 131 16.98 -29.86 8.75
CA PHE A 131 16.34 -28.55 8.77
C PHE A 131 16.04 -28.06 7.35
N ALA A 132 16.98 -28.21 6.41
CA ALA A 132 16.77 -27.87 5.01
C ALA A 132 15.65 -28.72 4.37
N ALA A 133 15.58 -30.02 4.68
CA ALA A 133 14.50 -30.88 4.21
C ALA A 133 13.14 -30.43 4.76
N GLN A 134 13.07 -30.14 6.06
CA GLN A 134 11.84 -29.66 6.70
C GLN A 134 11.41 -28.28 6.18
N GLN A 135 12.36 -27.38 5.90
CA GLN A 135 12.06 -26.10 5.28
C GLN A 135 11.49 -26.27 3.88
N ASN A 136 12.06 -27.14 3.05
CA ASN A 136 11.56 -27.38 1.69
C ASN A 136 10.12 -27.94 1.72
N GLU A 137 9.86 -28.92 2.57
CA GLU A 137 8.50 -29.48 2.73
C GLU A 137 7.50 -28.40 3.18
N THR A 138 7.86 -27.57 4.16
CA THR A 138 7.02 -26.46 4.61
C THR A 138 6.79 -25.42 3.51
N LEU A 139 7.81 -25.12 2.71
CA LEU A 139 7.69 -24.17 1.60
C LEU A 139 6.79 -24.74 0.49
N ASP A 140 6.94 -26.01 0.15
CA ASP A 140 6.12 -26.67 -0.87
C ASP A 140 4.64 -26.69 -0.46
N GLU A 141 4.32 -27.06 0.78
CA GLU A 141 2.95 -27.02 1.32
C GLU A 141 2.36 -25.60 1.25
N ARG A 142 3.15 -24.58 1.60
CA ARG A 142 2.70 -23.19 1.53
C ARG A 142 2.46 -22.74 0.10
N LEU A 143 3.34 -23.11 -0.83
CA LEU A 143 3.19 -22.76 -2.24
C LEU A 143 1.93 -23.40 -2.84
N GLU A 144 1.63 -24.65 -2.46
CA GLU A 144 0.39 -25.32 -2.87
C GLU A 144 -0.86 -24.60 -2.32
N GLU A 145 -0.86 -24.25 -1.04
CA GLU A 145 -1.95 -23.46 -0.41
C GLU A 145 -2.15 -22.10 -1.11
N TYR A 146 -1.05 -21.40 -1.43
CA TYR A 146 -1.13 -20.12 -2.15
C TYR A 146 -1.64 -20.27 -3.58
N MET A 147 -1.26 -21.33 -4.29
CA MET A 147 -1.75 -21.60 -5.64
C MET A 147 -3.26 -21.87 -5.63
N GLU A 148 -3.75 -22.71 -4.71
CA GLU A 148 -5.18 -22.99 -4.58
C GLU A 148 -5.97 -21.73 -4.24
N PHE A 149 -5.48 -20.92 -3.28
CA PHE A 149 -6.11 -19.65 -2.92
C PHE A 149 -6.16 -18.68 -4.11
N GLN A 150 -5.09 -18.59 -4.90
CA GLN A 150 -5.03 -17.72 -6.07
C GLN A 150 -6.03 -18.16 -7.15
N ASP A 151 -6.16 -19.46 -7.40
CA ASP A 151 -7.10 -20.00 -8.37
C ASP A 151 -8.55 -19.75 -7.96
N LEU A 152 -8.89 -19.96 -6.68
CA LEU A 152 -10.21 -19.65 -6.14
C LEU A 152 -10.52 -18.16 -6.25
N ASN A 153 -9.58 -17.29 -5.90
CA ASN A 153 -9.76 -15.84 -5.98
C ASN A 153 -9.95 -15.38 -7.43
N ASN A 154 -9.16 -15.92 -8.38
CA ASN A 154 -9.33 -15.66 -9.80
C ASN A 154 -10.72 -16.07 -10.30
N GLN A 155 -11.23 -17.24 -9.88
CA GLN A 155 -12.57 -17.69 -10.25
C GLN A 155 -13.65 -16.76 -9.70
N VAL A 156 -13.57 -16.32 -8.45
CA VAL A 156 -14.53 -15.39 -7.86
C VAL A 156 -14.55 -14.07 -8.64
N VAL A 157 -13.37 -13.48 -8.88
CA VAL A 157 -13.24 -12.21 -9.62
C VAL A 157 -13.79 -12.33 -11.05
N LEU A 158 -13.52 -13.45 -11.73
CA LEU A 158 -14.05 -13.69 -13.08
C LEU A 158 -15.57 -13.81 -13.08
N ASN A 159 -16.16 -14.51 -12.11
CA ASN A 159 -17.61 -14.63 -11.99
C ASN A 159 -18.26 -13.27 -11.69
N ASP A 160 -17.68 -12.49 -10.78
CA ASP A 160 -18.15 -11.14 -10.47
C ASP A 160 -18.10 -10.23 -11.71
N TRP A 161 -17.01 -10.31 -12.47
CA TRP A 161 -16.86 -9.53 -13.70
C TRP A 161 -17.87 -9.94 -14.80
N LEU A 162 -18.14 -11.24 -14.93
CA LEU A 162 -19.15 -11.75 -15.86
C LEU A 162 -20.56 -11.30 -15.45
N GLU A 163 -20.88 -11.34 -14.17
CA GLU A 163 -22.17 -10.89 -13.63
C GLU A 163 -22.35 -9.38 -13.84
N LEU A 164 -21.32 -8.58 -13.53
CA LEU A 164 -21.32 -7.13 -13.81
C LEU A 164 -21.52 -6.83 -15.29
N ASN A 165 -20.83 -7.54 -16.19
CA ASN A 165 -21.02 -7.39 -17.63
C ASN A 165 -22.45 -7.72 -18.07
N ARG A 166 -23.02 -8.78 -17.50
CA ARG A 166 -24.40 -9.18 -17.80
C ARG A 166 -25.37 -8.09 -17.34
N GLN A 167 -25.22 -7.59 -16.12
CA GLN A 167 -26.06 -6.53 -15.57
C GLN A 167 -25.93 -5.22 -16.37
N GLU A 168 -24.71 -4.83 -16.76
CA GLU A 168 -24.47 -3.64 -17.58
C GLU A 168 -25.12 -3.78 -18.96
N ARG A 169 -25.01 -4.95 -19.60
CA ARG A 169 -25.69 -5.22 -20.89
C ARG A 169 -27.20 -5.21 -20.76
N GLU A 170 -27.76 -5.77 -19.68
CA GLU A 170 -29.19 -5.72 -19.43
C GLU A 170 -29.67 -4.27 -19.21
N ALA A 171 -28.90 -3.45 -18.50
CA ALA A 171 -29.18 -2.03 -18.31
C ALA A 171 -29.10 -1.25 -19.63
N ASP A 172 -28.06 -1.49 -20.45
CA ASP A 172 -27.87 -0.84 -21.75
C ASP A 172 -28.98 -1.23 -22.74
N LEU A 173 -29.34 -2.52 -22.82
CA LEU A 173 -30.46 -2.97 -23.66
C LEU A 173 -31.80 -2.33 -23.22
N ASN A 174 -32.03 -2.19 -21.92
CA ASN A 174 -33.22 -1.51 -21.40
C ASN A 174 -33.22 -0.01 -21.75
N PHE A 175 -32.06 0.64 -21.70
CA PHE A 175 -31.91 2.02 -22.13
C PHE A 175 -32.20 2.17 -23.63
N LEU A 176 -31.62 1.32 -24.48
CA LEU A 176 -31.87 1.31 -25.92
C LEU A 176 -33.33 1.03 -26.27
N LEU A 177 -33.97 0.07 -25.59
CA LEU A 177 -35.38 -0.26 -25.80
C LEU A 177 -36.29 0.92 -25.45
N THR A 178 -36.04 1.57 -24.30
CA THR A 178 -36.80 2.74 -23.86
C THR A 178 -36.59 3.90 -24.84
N GLY A 179 -35.35 4.13 -25.27
CA GLY A 179 -35.02 5.12 -26.30
C GLY A 179 -35.78 4.86 -27.61
N TRP A 180 -35.77 3.61 -28.11
CA TRP A 180 -36.47 3.22 -29.33
C TRP A 180 -37.99 3.40 -29.21
N GLN A 181 -38.59 3.02 -28.08
CA GLN A 181 -40.02 3.23 -27.84
C GLN A 181 -40.37 4.72 -27.83
N SER A 182 -39.54 5.56 -27.19
CA SER A 182 -39.75 7.01 -27.15
C SER A 182 -39.66 7.63 -28.55
N GLN A 183 -38.69 7.20 -29.35
CA GLN A 183 -38.51 7.64 -30.74
C GLN A 183 -39.72 7.25 -31.59
N ARG A 184 -40.16 5.99 -31.50
CA ARG A 184 -41.33 5.51 -32.23
C ARG A 184 -42.61 6.28 -31.88
N LEU A 185 -42.79 6.62 -30.60
CA LEU A 185 -43.94 7.42 -30.16
C LEU A 185 -43.88 8.85 -30.73
N GLN A 186 -42.70 9.47 -30.72
CA GLN A 186 -42.49 10.80 -31.31
C GLN A 186 -42.73 10.79 -32.82
N ASP A 187 -42.22 9.78 -33.53
CA ASP A 187 -42.42 9.63 -34.96
C ASP A 187 -43.91 9.43 -35.30
N SER A 188 -44.63 8.60 -34.55
CA SER A 188 -46.08 8.43 -34.72
C SER A 188 -46.84 9.75 -34.52
N ARG A 189 -46.48 10.55 -33.51
CA ARG A 189 -47.07 11.88 -33.30
C ARG A 189 -46.77 12.82 -34.46
N ARG A 190 -45.53 12.84 -34.95
CA ARG A 190 -45.11 13.67 -36.08
C ARG A 190 -45.85 13.30 -37.36
N VAL A 191 -46.02 12.02 -37.64
CA VAL A 191 -46.80 11.53 -38.80
C VAL A 191 -48.27 11.96 -38.67
N ASN A 192 -48.88 11.79 -37.50
CA ASN A 192 -50.27 12.22 -37.28
C ASN A 192 -50.43 13.73 -37.49
N GLN A 193 -49.52 14.56 -36.97
CA GLN A 193 -49.53 16.01 -37.21
C GLN A 193 -49.42 16.36 -38.70
N GLN A 194 -48.57 15.65 -39.45
CA GLN A 194 -48.47 15.85 -40.90
C GLN A 194 -49.75 15.46 -41.63
N LEU A 195 -50.39 14.35 -41.22
CA LEU A 195 -51.69 13.94 -41.78
C LEU A 195 -52.80 14.94 -41.46
N ASP A 196 -52.85 15.46 -40.23
CA ASP A 196 -53.81 16.48 -39.83
C ASP A 196 -53.66 17.74 -40.69
N ILE A 197 -52.43 18.22 -40.92
CA ILE A 197 -52.15 19.35 -41.82
C ILE A 197 -52.62 19.05 -43.25
N LEU A 198 -52.37 17.84 -43.78
CA LEU A 198 -52.79 17.49 -45.13
C LEU A 198 -54.32 17.42 -45.27
N THR A 199 -55.02 16.88 -44.26
CA THR A 199 -56.49 16.80 -44.28
C THR A 199 -57.12 18.19 -44.15
N GLU A 200 -56.60 19.05 -43.27
CA GLU A 200 -57.03 20.45 -43.14
C GLU A 200 -56.85 21.21 -44.45
N ASN A 201 -55.67 21.11 -45.10
CA ASN A 201 -55.43 21.72 -46.40
C ASN A 201 -56.39 21.21 -47.50
N GLN A 202 -56.76 19.92 -47.49
CA GLN A 202 -57.74 19.39 -48.44
C GLN A 202 -59.16 19.89 -48.17
N ILE A 203 -59.55 20.02 -46.90
CA ILE A 203 -60.86 20.57 -46.50
C ILE A 203 -60.93 22.04 -46.93
N ASP A 204 -59.91 22.83 -46.63
CA ASP A 204 -59.84 24.24 -47.00
C ASP A 204 -59.85 24.44 -48.52
N ASN A 205 -59.13 23.61 -49.27
CA ASN A 205 -59.14 23.66 -50.73
C ASN A 205 -60.53 23.30 -51.31
N ASN A 206 -61.15 22.22 -50.81
CA ASN A 206 -62.50 21.84 -51.25
C ASN A 206 -63.56 22.90 -50.90
N THR A 207 -63.48 23.52 -49.73
CA THR A 207 -64.40 24.61 -49.35
C THR A 207 -64.18 25.83 -50.24
N TYR A 208 -62.94 26.21 -50.52
CA TYR A 208 -62.61 27.28 -51.45
C TYR A 208 -63.15 27.03 -52.86
N LEU A 209 -62.96 25.81 -53.40
CA LEU A 209 -63.52 25.40 -54.69
C LEU A 209 -65.05 25.47 -54.70
N ASN A 210 -65.72 25.00 -53.65
CA ASN A 210 -67.18 25.08 -53.54
C ASN A 210 -67.68 26.53 -53.47
N GLN A 211 -66.95 27.42 -52.80
CA GLN A 211 -67.27 28.85 -52.78
C GLN A 211 -67.10 29.47 -54.18
N LEU A 212 -66.03 29.14 -54.90
CA LEU A 212 -65.83 29.58 -56.28
C LEU A 212 -66.96 29.10 -57.21
N ILE A 213 -67.32 27.82 -57.16
CA ILE A 213 -68.42 27.26 -57.95
C ILE A 213 -69.74 27.98 -57.63
N ARG A 214 -70.03 28.21 -56.34
CA ARG A 214 -71.25 28.94 -55.94
C ARG A 214 -71.25 30.38 -56.47
N ASN A 215 -70.12 31.08 -56.41
CA ASN A 215 -70.01 32.45 -56.90
C ASN A 215 -70.12 32.53 -58.43
N VAL A 216 -69.47 31.63 -59.17
CA VAL A 216 -69.58 31.56 -60.63
C VAL A 216 -70.98 31.15 -61.07
N GLY A 217 -71.60 30.16 -60.43
CA GLY A 217 -72.96 29.73 -60.74
C GLY A 217 -74.05 30.77 -60.40
N LEU A 218 -73.81 31.65 -59.43
CA LEU A 218 -74.65 32.83 -59.19
C LEU A 218 -74.47 33.89 -60.27
N ASN A 219 -73.24 34.05 -60.79
CA ASN A 219 -72.94 35.01 -61.85
C ASN A 219 -73.57 34.60 -63.20
N GLU A 220 -73.65 33.30 -63.50
CA GLU A 220 -74.33 32.79 -64.69
C GLU A 220 -75.87 32.92 -64.62
N ARG A 221 -76.47 32.87 -63.42
CA ARG A 221 -77.92 33.10 -63.23
C ARG A 221 -78.31 34.58 -63.16
N GLY A 222 -77.34 35.48 -63.11
CA GLY A 222 -77.56 36.94 -63.15
C GLY A 222 -77.52 37.55 -64.57
N ASN A 223 -77.25 36.74 -65.60
CA ASN A 223 -77.19 37.17 -67.01
C ASN A 223 -78.25 36.44 -67.87
N LEU A 224 -79.52 36.55 -67.48
CA LEU A 224 -80.69 36.31 -68.36
C LEU A 224 -81.58 37.55 -68.35
#